data_AF-A0A518D5Y5-F1
#
_entry.id   AF-A0A518D5Y5-F1
#
_cell.length_a   1.000
_cell.length_b   1.000
_cell.length_c   1.000
_cell.angle_alpha   90.00
_cell.angle_beta   90.00
_cell.angle_gamma   90.00
#
_symmetry.space_group_name_H-M   'P 1'
#
loop_
_entity.id
_entity.type
_entity.pdbx_description
1 polymer ?
#
loop_
_entity_poly.entity_id
_entity_poly.type
_entity_poly.pdbx_seq_one_letter_code
_entity_poly.pdbx_strand_id
1 'polypeptide(L)' 'MATTAKIALAVEIAERSVAENGYRHGPCIAARMVGATTDRWEVELAYDGCTGRSATTDPPSIVLKVDLDTEQVTSVELM' A
#
# COMPACT_ATOMS: atom_id res chain seq x y z
N MET A 1 -5.81 -14.90 -13.72
CA MET A 1 -4.94 -14.84 -12.53
C MET A 1 -5.81 -14.91 -11.28
N ALA A 2 -5.46 -15.74 -10.29
CA ALA A 2 -6.25 -15.87 -9.06
C ALA A 2 -6.18 -14.59 -8.20
N THR A 3 -7.25 -14.25 -7.48
CA THR A 3 -7.33 -13.04 -6.63
C THR A 3 -6.16 -12.93 -5.64
N THR A 4 -5.75 -14.05 -5.04
CA THR A 4 -4.60 -14.11 -4.13
C THR A 4 -3.29 -13.70 -4.80
N ALA A 5 -3.10 -14.07 -6.06
CA ALA A 5 -1.92 -13.66 -6.83
C ALA A 5 -1.97 -12.16 -7.18
N LYS A 6 -3.16 -11.60 -7.42
CA LYS A 6 -3.34 -10.16 -7.67
C LYS A 6 -3.04 -9.33 -6.42
N ILE A 7 -3.48 -9.81 -5.25
CA ILE A 7 -3.13 -9.19 -3.96
C ILE A 7 -1.62 -9.18 -3.77
N ALA A 8 -0.95 -10.32 -3.94
CA ALA A 8 0.49 -10.41 -3.77
C ALA A 8 1.25 -9.45 -4.70
N LEU A 9 0.86 -9.39 -5.98
CA LEU A 9 1.46 -8.46 -6.95
C LEU A 9 1.22 -7.00 -6.58
N ALA A 10 0.00 -6.64 -6.14
CA ALA A 10 -0.30 -5.27 -5.72
C ALA A 10 0.58 -4.83 -4.53
N VAL A 11 0.74 -5.72 -3.54
CA VAL A 11 1.59 -5.45 -2.38
C VAL A 11 3.06 -5.32 -2.79
N GLU A 12 3.56 -6.19 -3.67
CA GLU A 12 4.94 -6.11 -4.17
C GLU A 12 5.22 -4.78 -4.89
N ILE A 13 4.30 -4.34 -5.76
CA ILE A 13 4.43 -3.05 -6.46
C ILE A 13 4.42 -1.89 -5.46
N ALA A 14 3.53 -1.94 -4.47
CA ALA A 14 3.43 -0.92 -3.43
C ALA A 14 4.74 -0.84 -2.63
N GLU A 15 5.25 -1.96 -2.11
CA GLU A 15 6.50 -2.06 -1.36
C GLU A 15 7.71 -1.56 -2.16
N ARG A 16 7.81 -1.94 -3.44
CA ARG A 16 8.84 -1.42 -4.33
C ARG A 16 8.76 0.10 -4.47
N SER A 17 7.57 0.65 -4.71
CA SER A 17 7.38 2.08 -4.87
C SER A 17 7.76 2.86 -3.61
N VAL A 18 7.41 2.37 -2.42
CA VAL A 18 7.78 3.06 -1.17
C VAL A 18 9.28 2.98 -0.89
N ALA A 19 9.93 1.86 -1.20
CA ALA A 19 11.37 1.71 -1.09
C ALA A 19 12.13 2.65 -2.06
N GLU A 20 11.69 2.75 -3.31
CA GLU A 20 12.30 3.63 -4.33
C GLU A 20 12.15 5.11 -3.99
N ASN A 21 11.04 5.50 -3.37
CA ASN A 21 10.78 6.89 -2.95
C ASN A 21 11.35 7.21 -1.54
N GLY A 22 11.99 6.24 -0.88
CA GLY A 22 12.62 6.43 0.43
C GLY A 22 11.64 6.56 1.60
N TYR A 23 10.39 6.12 1.43
CA TYR A 23 9.43 6.05 2.54
C TYR A 23 9.81 4.90 3.48
N ARG A 24 9.84 5.19 4.77
CA ARG A 24 10.01 4.17 5.80
C ARG A 24 8.66 3.56 6.12
N HIS A 25 8.46 2.30 5.77
CA HIS A 25 7.20 1.60 6.01
C HIS A 25 7.45 0.26 6.73
N GLY A 26 6.46 -0.17 7.50
CA GLY A 26 6.33 -1.49 8.09
C GLY A 26 5.49 -2.41 7.19
N PRO A 27 4.90 -3.48 7.76
CA PRO A 27 4.21 -4.50 6.98
C PRO A 27 2.94 -3.95 6.31
N CYS A 28 2.53 -4.61 5.24
CA CYS A 28 1.20 -4.43 4.67
C CYS A 28 0.11 -4.83 5.69
N ILE A 29 -0.83 -3.92 5.91
CA ILE A 29 -1.96 -4.08 6.83
C ILE A 29 -3.19 -4.56 6.06
N ALA A 30 -3.44 -3.96 4.89
CA ALA A 30 -4.61 -4.28 4.08
C ALA A 30 -4.34 -4.09 2.58
N ALA A 31 -5.02 -4.88 1.77
CA ALA A 31 -5.07 -4.70 0.33
C ALA A 31 -6.50 -4.94 -0.16
N ARG A 32 -7.09 -3.95 -0.85
CA ARG A 32 -8.47 -4.03 -1.36
C ARG A 32 -8.57 -3.56 -2.79
N MET A 33 -9.48 -4.16 -3.55
CA MET A 33 -9.78 -3.72 -4.91
C MET A 33 -10.69 -2.49 -4.86
N VAL A 34 -10.36 -1.45 -5.63
CA VAL A 34 -11.09 -0.16 -5.62
C VAL A 34 -11.94 0.03 -6.87
N GLY A 35 -11.77 -0.82 -7.89
CA GLY A 35 -12.54 -0.80 -9.14
C GLY A 35 -13.00 -2.20 -9.53
N ALA A 36 -14.26 -2.34 -9.91
CA ALA A 36 -14.81 -3.64 -10.35
C ALA A 36 -14.38 -4.03 -11.78
N THR A 37 -13.91 -3.06 -12.58
CA THR A 37 -13.58 -3.23 -14.01
C THR A 37 -12.13 -2.95 -14.36
N THR A 38 -11.36 -2.34 -13.45
CA THR A 38 -9.93 -2.05 -13.61
C THR A 38 -9.20 -2.82 -12.52
N ASP A 39 -8.05 -3.42 -12.85
CA ASP A 39 -7.23 -4.16 -11.88
C ASP A 39 -6.48 -3.18 -10.95
N ARG A 40 -7.24 -2.32 -10.29
CA ARG A 40 -6.78 -1.27 -9.38
C ARG A 40 -7.00 -1.66 -7.94
N TRP A 41 -5.93 -1.54 -7.17
CA TRP A 41 -5.82 -1.97 -5.79
C TRP A 41 -5.39 -0.80 -4.92
N GLU A 42 -5.97 -0.74 -3.74
CA GLU A 42 -5.49 0.10 -2.66
C GLU A 42 -4.74 -0.79 -1.68
N VAL A 43 -3.48 -0.45 -1.43
CA VAL A 43 -2.59 -1.16 -0.53
C VAL A 43 -2.25 -0.22 0.61
N GLU A 44 -2.49 -0.68 1.83
CA GLU A 44 -2.21 0.06 3.06
C GLU A 44 -1.01 -0.58 3.76
N LEU A 45 0.06 0.21 3.93
CA LEU A 45 1.28 -0.17 4.61
C LEU A 45 1.39 0.58 5.93
N ALA A 46 1.82 -0.07 7.00
CA ALA A 46 2.16 0.63 8.25
C ALA A 46 3.33 1.60 8.02
N TYR A 47 3.45 2.69 8.77
CA TYR A 47 4.71 3.44 8.88
C TYR A 47 5.66 2.76 9.88
N ASP A 48 6.94 2.63 9.51
CA ASP A 48 7.96 2.10 10.42
C ASP A 48 8.41 3.18 11.42
N GLY A 49 8.50 2.82 12.70
CA GLY A 49 9.11 3.67 13.73
C GLY A 49 8.25 4.79 14.31
N CYS A 50 6.93 4.81 14.11
CA CYS A 50 6.04 5.73 14.85
C CYS A 50 5.84 5.29 16.31
N THR A 51 6.91 5.40 17.10
CA THR A 51 6.95 5.10 18.54
C THR A 51 7.09 6.38 19.41
N GLY A 52 6.68 7.54 18.88
CA GLY A 52 6.94 8.83 19.52
C GLY A 52 5.79 9.83 19.46
N ARG A 53 4.86 9.71 20.44
CA ARG A 53 3.76 10.63 20.82
C ARG A 53 2.50 10.63 19.96
N SER A 54 1.65 9.61 20.12
CA SER A 54 0.37 9.77 20.83
C SER A 54 -0.26 8.40 21.09
N ALA A 55 -0.74 8.14 22.31
CA ALA A 55 -1.29 6.85 22.75
C ALA A 55 -2.73 6.59 22.25
N THR A 56 -3.14 7.20 21.14
CA THR A 56 -4.56 7.21 20.68
C THR A 56 -4.74 7.03 19.18
N THR A 57 -3.70 6.81 18.40
CA THR A 57 -3.82 6.74 16.93
C THR A 57 -3.24 5.42 16.47
N ASP A 58 -4.09 4.57 15.88
CA ASP A 58 -3.72 3.43 15.03
C ASP A 58 -2.48 3.79 14.18
N PRO A 59 -1.55 2.85 13.94
CA PRO A 59 -0.27 3.18 13.35
C PRO A 59 -0.48 4.02 12.07
N PRO A 60 0.18 5.18 11.95
CA PRO A 60 0.08 5.99 10.74
C PRO A 60 0.38 5.10 9.54
N SER A 61 -0.38 5.26 8.46
CA SER A 61 -0.34 4.33 7.33
C SER A 61 -0.08 5.06 6.03
N ILE A 62 0.52 4.35 5.09
CA ILE A 62 0.71 4.80 3.71
C ILE A 62 -0.32 4.04 2.89
N VAL A 63 -1.21 4.77 2.24
CA VAL A 63 -2.20 4.20 1.33
C VAL A 63 -1.75 4.46 -0.09
N LEU A 64 -1.54 3.39 -0.86
CA LEU A 64 -1.09 3.42 -2.25
C LEU A 64 -2.17 2.90 -3.17
N LYS A 65 -2.46 3.64 -4.26
CA LYS A 65 -3.33 3.17 -5.34
C LYS A 65 -2.48 2.58 -6.45
N VAL A 66 -2.48 1.25 -6.55
CA VAL A 66 -1.73 0.45 -7.51
C VAL A 66 -2.62 0.08 -8.70
N ASP A 67 -2.12 0.26 -9.90
CA ASP A 67 -2.74 -0.21 -11.13
C ASP A 67 -1.94 -1.40 -11.66
N LEU A 68 -2.52 -2.62 -11.62
CA LEU A 68 -1.81 -3.84 -12.00
C LEU A 68 -1.65 -3.99 -13.52
N ASP A 69 -2.46 -3.29 -14.33
CA ASP A 69 -2.35 -3.35 -15.79
C ASP A 69 -1.09 -2.60 -16.27
N THR A 70 -0.74 -1.53 -15.55
CA THR A 70 0.46 -0.71 -15.82
C THR A 70 1.62 -0.97 -14.86
N GLU A 71 1.40 -1.79 -13.84
CA GLU A 71 2.33 -2.08 -12.73
C GLU A 71 2.85 -0.82 -12.01
N GLN A 72 2.02 0.22 -11.92
CA GLN A 72 2.41 1.52 -11.37
C GLN A 72 1.57 1.95 -10.17
N VAL A 73 2.20 2.73 -9.30
CA VAL A 73 1.49 3.48 -8.25
C VAL A 73 0.99 4.79 -8.84
N THR A 74 -0.31 4.99 -8.77
CA THR A 74 -1.01 6.17 -9.30
C THR A 74 -1.26 7.24 -8.25
N SER A 75 -1.26 6.87 -6.97
CA SER A 75 -1.44 7.80 -5.85
C SER A 75 -0.77 7.26 -4.59
N VAL A 76 -0.25 8.17 -3.78
CA VAL A 76 0.31 7.90 -2.45
C VAL A 76 -0.33 8.89 -1.47
N GLU A 77 -0.98 8.37 -0.45
CA GLU A 77 -1.65 9.13 0.61
C GLU A 77 -0.99 8.77 1.96
N LEU A 78 -0.54 9.77 2.71
CA LEU A 78 0.09 9.59 4.03
C LEU A 78 -0.96 9.91 5.10
N MET A 79 -1.26 8.95 5.98
CA MET A 79 -2.29 9.03 7.02
C MET A 79 -1.69 9.09 8.42
#